data_AF-A0A4Y2EMK0-F1
#
_entry.id   AF-A0A4Y2EMK0-F1
#
_cell.length_a   1.000
_cell.length_b   1.000
_cell.length_c   1.000
_cell.angle_alpha   90.00
_cell.angle_beta   90.00
_cell.angle_gamma   90.00
#
_symmetry.space_group_name_H-M   'P 1'
#
loop_
_entity.id
_entity.type
_entity.pdbx_description
1 polymer ?
#
loop_
_entity_poly.entity_id
_entity_poly.type
_entity_poly.pdbx_seq_one_letter_code
_entity_poly.pdbx_strand_id
1 'polypeptide(L)'
;MDINYYATVPLGNEIPRTLDGLVQLVQDFPEQAKAVNEGYGVPLIMEVFSLEALDKNIRTYWQTLALQDQMVILDEQFSDIRNTKQRLADWLQTMPPNLPKEQNDKVSILIPLFFLSRIRSVQRESIVIVKKFELEILTYVHVLDHPESEKHNLGIMSVCLSTR
;
A
#
# COMPACT_ATOMS: atom_id res chain seq x y z
N MET A 1 -25.75 -10.03 -3.98
CA MET A 1 -24.49 -10.17 -3.23
C MET A 1 -23.50 -10.70 -4.23
N ASP A 2 -22.57 -9.86 -4.69
CA ASP A 2 -21.57 -10.26 -5.67
C ASP A 2 -20.32 -10.68 -4.91
N ILE A 3 -19.92 -11.96 -5.07
CA ILE A 3 -18.73 -12.52 -4.43
C ILE A 3 -17.57 -12.36 -5.41
N ASN A 4 -16.65 -11.45 -5.10
CA ASN A 4 -15.40 -11.31 -5.83
C ASN A 4 -14.32 -12.15 -5.13
N TYR A 5 -13.79 -13.14 -5.82
CA TYR A 5 -12.77 -14.04 -5.30
C TYR A 5 -11.43 -13.77 -5.98
N TYR A 6 -10.39 -13.53 -5.18
CA TYR A 6 -9.02 -13.36 -5.63
C TYR A 6 -8.15 -14.35 -4.88
N ALA A 7 -7.48 -15.24 -5.60
CA ALA A 7 -6.56 -16.21 -4.99
C ALA A 7 -5.36 -16.47 -5.89
N THR A 8 -4.27 -16.89 -5.25
CA THR A 8 -3.04 -17.36 -5.89
C THR A 8 -3.13 -18.82 -6.36
N VAL A 9 -4.15 -19.54 -5.89
CA VAL A 9 -4.44 -20.93 -6.25
C VAL A 9 -5.51 -20.93 -7.35
N PRO A 10 -5.26 -21.56 -8.51
CA PRO A 10 -6.24 -21.63 -9.59
C PRO A 10 -7.44 -22.47 -9.16
N LEU A 11 -8.64 -21.93 -9.35
CA LEU A 11 -9.86 -22.68 -9.11
C LEU A 11 -10.13 -23.63 -10.27
N GLY A 12 -10.52 -24.85 -9.93
CA GLY A 12 -10.74 -25.92 -10.88
C GLY A 12 -11.85 -25.64 -11.89
N ASN A 13 -13.01 -25.08 -11.48
CA ASN A 13 -14.11 -24.91 -12.44
C ASN A 13 -15.10 -23.74 -12.23
N GLU A 14 -15.27 -23.10 -11.06
CA GLU A 14 -16.23 -21.98 -10.95
C GLU A 14 -16.07 -21.16 -9.65
N ILE A 15 -16.29 -19.84 -9.72
CA ILE A 15 -16.32 -18.95 -8.54
C ILE A 15 -17.71 -19.06 -7.90
N PRO A 16 -17.82 -19.39 -6.59
CA PRO A 16 -19.10 -19.56 -5.94
C PRO A 16 -19.87 -18.24 -5.88
N ARG A 17 -21.17 -18.31 -6.23
CA ARG A 17 -22.12 -17.17 -6.17
C ARG A 17 -23.09 -17.25 -4.98
N THR A 18 -23.01 -18.34 -4.21
CA THR A 18 -23.84 -18.61 -3.02
C THR A 18 -22.97 -18.73 -1.78
N LEU A 19 -23.56 -18.46 -0.60
CA LEU A 19 -22.86 -18.59 0.68
C LEU A 19 -22.36 -20.02 0.90
N ASP A 20 -23.19 -21.01 0.59
CA ASP A 20 -22.84 -22.43 0.73
C ASP A 20 -21.69 -22.82 -0.20
N GLY A 21 -21.66 -22.28 -1.42
CA GLY A 21 -20.55 -22.48 -2.35
C GLY A 21 -19.25 -21.84 -1.85
N LEU A 22 -19.32 -20.71 -1.14
CA LEU A 22 -18.15 -20.09 -0.52
C LEU A 22 -17.62 -20.94 0.65
N VAL A 23 -18.51 -21.47 1.48
CA VAL A 23 -18.13 -22.38 2.58
C VAL A 23 -17.45 -23.62 2.03
N GLN A 24 -18.03 -24.23 0.99
CA GLN A 24 -17.44 -25.38 0.31
C GLN A 24 -16.07 -25.04 -0.28
N LEU A 25 -15.93 -23.88 -0.91
CA LEU A 25 -14.64 -23.43 -1.45
C LEU A 25 -13.56 -23.32 -0.37
N VAL A 26 -13.90 -22.79 0.80
CA VAL A 26 -12.98 -22.70 1.94
C VAL A 26 -12.60 -24.09 2.47
N GLN A 27 -13.54 -25.04 2.48
CA GLN A 27 -13.29 -26.42 2.90
C GLN A 27 -12.40 -27.18 1.91
N ASP A 28 -12.57 -26.94 0.61
CA ASP A 28 -11.80 -27.59 -0.45
C ASP A 28 -10.42 -26.93 -0.67
N PHE A 29 -10.20 -25.74 -0.11
CA PHE A 29 -8.98 -24.96 -0.30
C PHE A 29 -7.68 -25.71 0.05
N PRO A 30 -7.58 -26.51 1.13
CA PRO A 30 -6.37 -27.26 1.44
C PRO A 30 -5.98 -28.27 0.34
N GLU A 31 -6.95 -28.93 -0.27
CA GLU A 31 -6.71 -29.87 -1.38
C GLU A 31 -6.32 -29.12 -2.66
N GLN A 32 -6.95 -27.97 -2.91
CA GLN A 32 -6.57 -27.08 -4.03
C GLN A 32 -5.14 -26.52 -3.84
N ALA A 33 -4.77 -26.16 -2.62
CA ALA A 33 -3.43 -25.67 -2.30
C ALA A 33 -2.37 -26.77 -2.46
N LYS A 34 -2.67 -28.03 -2.12
CA LYS A 34 -1.77 -29.18 -2.38
C LYS A 34 -1.45 -29.36 -3.86
N ALA A 35 -2.41 -29.08 -4.75
CA ALA A 35 -2.18 -29.13 -6.19
C ALA A 35 -1.21 -28.05 -6.68
N VAL A 36 -0.97 -26.99 -5.88
CA VAL A 36 -0.04 -25.91 -6.21
C VAL A 36 1.26 -26.12 -5.44
N ASN A 37 2.33 -26.41 -6.19
CA ASN A 37 3.68 -26.53 -5.63
C ASN A 37 3.73 -27.53 -4.46
N GLU A 38 3.09 -28.69 -4.60
CA GLU A 38 3.05 -29.75 -3.58
C GLU A 38 2.53 -29.29 -2.19
N GLY A 39 1.75 -28.21 -2.14
CA GLY A 39 1.25 -27.64 -0.89
C GLY A 39 2.18 -26.62 -0.24
N TYR A 40 3.36 -26.36 -0.79
CA TYR A 40 4.21 -25.23 -0.38
C TYR A 40 3.59 -23.88 -0.77
N GLY A 41 2.63 -23.87 -1.69
CA GLY A 41 1.89 -22.69 -2.10
C GLY A 41 2.71 -21.75 -2.97
N VAL A 42 2.15 -20.55 -3.17
CA VAL A 42 2.75 -19.45 -3.94
C VAL A 42 3.38 -18.45 -2.96
N PRO A 43 4.65 -18.05 -3.13
CA PRO A 43 5.26 -17.07 -2.25
C PRO A 43 4.49 -15.75 -2.32
N LEU A 44 4.01 -15.28 -1.17
CA LEU A 44 3.27 -14.02 -1.04
C LEU A 44 4.19 -12.80 -0.98
N ILE A 45 5.39 -12.98 -0.42
CA ILE A 45 6.39 -11.95 -0.24
C ILE A 45 7.70 -12.49 -0.80
N MET A 46 8.28 -11.75 -1.72
CA MET A 46 9.64 -12.00 -2.19
C MET A 46 10.43 -10.71 -1.98
N GLU A 47 11.41 -10.78 -1.09
CA GLU A 47 12.35 -9.68 -0.88
C GLU A 47 13.57 -9.93 -1.76
N VAL A 48 13.79 -9.06 -2.73
CA VAL A 48 14.97 -9.13 -3.60
C VAL A 48 15.99 -8.14 -3.08
N PHE A 49 17.15 -8.66 -2.65
CA PHE A 49 18.27 -7.84 -2.21
C PHE A 49 19.42 -7.94 -3.20
N SER A 50 20.04 -6.79 -3.51
CA SER A 50 21.31 -6.78 -4.23
C SER A 50 22.41 -7.37 -3.36
N LEU A 51 23.20 -8.31 -3.90
CA LEU A 51 24.38 -8.85 -3.22
C LEU A 51 25.41 -7.76 -2.89
N GLU A 52 25.42 -6.67 -3.67
CA GLU A 52 26.28 -5.50 -3.41
C GLU A 52 25.82 -4.68 -2.18
N ALA A 53 24.53 -4.72 -1.86
CA ALA A 53 23.99 -4.03 -0.68
C ALA A 53 24.38 -4.74 0.63
N LEU A 54 24.64 -6.05 0.58
CA LEU A 54 25.10 -6.86 1.71
C LEU A 54 26.55 -6.56 2.13
N ASP A 55 27.41 -6.08 1.23
CA ASP A 55 28.84 -5.96 1.53
C ASP A 55 29.25 -4.61 2.13
N LYS A 56 28.47 -3.51 2.00
CA LYS A 56 28.92 -2.20 2.54
C LYS A 56 27.93 -1.05 2.71
N ASN A 57 26.68 -1.09 2.24
CA ASN A 57 25.89 0.15 2.15
C ASN A 57 24.80 0.28 3.24
N ILE A 58 25.26 0.47 4.48
CA ILE A 58 24.43 1.01 5.59
C ILE A 58 23.72 2.30 5.13
N ARG A 59 24.37 3.11 4.28
CA ARG A 59 23.79 4.32 3.66
C ARG A 59 22.49 4.04 2.91
N THR A 60 22.49 3.05 2.02
CA THR A 60 21.32 2.70 1.21
C THR A 60 20.20 2.14 2.09
N TYR A 61 20.54 1.34 3.10
CA TYR A 61 19.55 0.84 4.06
C TYR A 61 18.82 1.96 4.81
N TRP A 62 19.54 2.94 5.36
CA TRP A 62 18.90 4.09 6.05
C TRP A 62 18.09 4.97 5.10
N GLN A 63 18.54 5.15 3.85
CA GLN A 63 17.76 5.85 2.82
C GLN A 63 16.46 5.12 2.50
N THR A 64 16.50 3.78 2.38
CA THR A 64 15.31 2.95 2.16
C THR A 64 14.35 3.00 3.35
N LEU A 65 14.86 2.99 4.58
CA LEU A 65 14.03 3.10 5.78
C LEU A 65 13.33 4.48 5.88
N ALA A 66 14.08 5.56 5.66
CA ALA A 66 13.51 6.91 5.64
C ALA A 66 12.47 7.09 4.51
N LEU A 67 12.74 6.50 3.33
CA LEU A 67 11.78 6.41 2.23
C LEU A 67 10.48 5.73 2.67
N GLN A 68 10.59 4.60 3.35
CA GLN A 68 9.45 3.81 3.79
C GLN A 68 8.55 4.59 4.75
N ASP A 69 9.13 5.31 5.72
CA ASP A 69 8.37 6.15 6.64
C ASP A 69 7.61 7.27 5.91
N GLN A 70 8.23 7.90 4.91
CA GLN A 70 7.55 8.94 4.12
C GLN A 70 6.46 8.35 3.20
N MET A 71 6.64 7.13 2.71
CA MET A 71 5.61 6.43 1.92
C MET A 71 4.33 6.18 2.73
N VAL A 72 4.46 5.88 4.03
CA VAL A 72 3.29 5.74 4.93
C VAL A 72 2.48 7.04 4.97
N ILE A 73 3.16 8.19 5.13
CA ILE A 73 2.49 9.50 5.20
C ILE A 73 1.78 9.83 3.86
N LEU A 74 2.40 9.48 2.72
CA LEU A 74 1.75 9.64 1.42
C LEU A 74 0.51 8.74 1.27
N ASP A 75 0.57 7.51 1.77
CA ASP A 75 -0.56 6.58 1.69
C ASP A 75 -1.75 7.05 2.55
N GLU A 76 -1.48 7.63 3.72
CA GLU A 76 -2.49 8.28 4.55
C GLU A 76 -3.17 9.45 3.81
N GLN A 77 -2.40 10.25 3.08
CA GLN A 77 -2.91 11.36 2.27
C GLN A 77 -3.79 10.88 1.10
N PHE A 78 -3.39 9.82 0.40
CA PHE A 78 -4.22 9.23 -0.65
C PHE A 78 -5.50 8.59 -0.08
N SER A 79 -5.39 7.94 1.07
CA SER A 79 -6.52 7.37 1.79
C SER A 79 -7.54 8.44 2.19
N ASP A 80 -7.09 9.62 2.62
CA ASP A 80 -7.95 10.75 2.93
C ASP A 80 -8.74 11.25 1.71
N ILE A 81 -8.10 11.36 0.54
CA ILE A 81 -8.79 11.72 -0.71
C ILE A 81 -9.84 10.67 -1.08
N ARG A 82 -9.48 9.38 -0.98
CA ARG A 82 -10.40 8.27 -1.26
C ARG A 82 -11.60 8.27 -0.33
N ASN A 83 -11.37 8.47 0.97
CA ASN A 83 -12.40 8.55 1.99
C ASN A 83 -13.32 9.76 1.77
N THR A 84 -12.75 10.92 1.41
CA THR A 84 -13.53 12.12 1.08
C THR A 84 -14.44 11.87 -0.12
N LYS A 85 -13.93 11.23 -1.18
CA LYS A 85 -14.73 10.84 -2.35
C LYS A 85 -15.87 9.91 -1.96
N GLN A 86 -15.59 8.91 -1.13
CA GLN A 86 -16.61 7.95 -0.69
C GLN A 86 -17.69 8.63 0.16
N ARG A 87 -17.32 9.45 1.14
CA ARG A 87 -18.27 10.21 1.96
C ARG A 87 -19.15 11.15 1.14
N LEU A 88 -18.59 11.78 0.10
CA LEU A 88 -19.37 12.60 -0.84
C LEU A 88 -20.37 11.75 -1.62
N ALA A 89 -19.98 10.55 -2.07
CA ALA A 89 -20.87 9.62 -2.76
C ALA A 89 -22.00 9.13 -1.83
N ASP A 90 -21.67 8.78 -0.58
CA ASP A 90 -22.66 8.36 0.42
C ASP A 90 -23.63 9.49 0.74
N TRP A 91 -23.13 10.72 0.91
CA TRP A 91 -23.97 11.90 1.13
C TRP A 91 -24.91 12.16 -0.05
N LEU A 92 -24.41 12.03 -1.29
CA LEU A 92 -25.23 12.16 -2.50
C LEU A 92 -26.38 11.13 -2.54
N GLN A 93 -26.16 9.91 -2.03
CA GLN A 93 -27.20 8.89 -1.95
C GLN A 93 -28.27 9.20 -0.89
N THR A 94 -27.92 9.93 0.18
CA THR A 94 -28.88 10.35 1.22
C THR A 94 -29.74 11.54 0.82
N MET A 95 -29.45 12.18 -0.31
CA MET A 95 -30.16 13.37 -0.74
C MET A 95 -31.57 13.05 -1.26
N PRO A 96 -32.57 13.89 -0.94
CA PRO A 96 -33.92 13.69 -1.45
C PRO A 96 -33.93 13.82 -2.98
N PRO A 97 -34.65 12.93 -3.70
CA PRO A 97 -34.62 12.87 -5.17
C PRO A 97 -35.19 14.12 -5.85
N ASN A 98 -35.98 14.92 -5.12
CA ASN A 98 -36.68 16.09 -5.63
C ASN A 98 -36.16 17.36 -4.93
N LEU A 99 -34.97 17.81 -5.32
CA LEU A 99 -34.43 19.10 -4.89
C LEU A 99 -34.96 20.24 -5.78
N PRO A 100 -35.36 21.39 -5.23
CA PRO A 100 -35.61 22.60 -5.99
C PRO A 100 -34.41 22.95 -6.87
N LYS A 101 -34.65 23.42 -8.11
CA LYS A 101 -33.61 23.67 -9.12
C LYS A 101 -32.45 24.53 -8.60
N GLU A 102 -32.76 25.58 -7.83
CA GLU A 102 -31.76 26.46 -7.20
C GLU A 102 -30.82 25.74 -6.22
N GLN A 103 -31.35 24.78 -5.46
CA GLN A 103 -30.55 23.99 -4.52
C GLN A 103 -29.68 22.97 -5.25
N ASN A 104 -30.20 22.37 -6.32
CA ASN A 104 -29.44 21.44 -7.16
C ASN A 104 -28.26 22.14 -7.86
N ASP A 105 -28.48 23.35 -8.39
CA ASP A 105 -27.41 24.15 -9.01
C ASP A 105 -26.31 24.51 -7.99
N LYS A 106 -26.69 24.86 -6.76
CA LYS A 106 -25.73 25.11 -5.66
C LYS A 106 -24.92 23.85 -5.31
N VAL A 107 -25.58 22.71 -5.18
CA VAL A 107 -24.94 21.41 -4.89
C VAL A 107 -23.96 21.02 -6.00
N SER A 108 -24.36 21.17 -7.26
CA SER A 108 -23.53 20.83 -8.42
C SER A 108 -22.24 21.64 -8.49
N ILE A 109 -22.24 22.86 -7.95
CA ILE A 109 -21.06 23.73 -7.89
C ILE A 109 -20.22 23.42 -6.64
N LEU A 110 -20.86 23.20 -5.50
CA LEU A 110 -20.19 22.99 -4.21
C LEU A 110 -19.36 21.70 -4.17
N ILE A 111 -19.85 20.60 -4.73
CA ILE A 111 -19.16 19.30 -4.71
C ILE A 111 -17.77 19.37 -5.39
N PRO A 112 -17.65 19.81 -6.65
CA PRO A 112 -16.34 19.91 -7.29
C PRO A 112 -15.45 20.97 -6.63
N LEU A 113 -16.00 22.08 -6.13
CA LEU A 113 -15.23 23.09 -5.39
C LEU A 113 -14.61 22.53 -4.10
N PHE A 114 -15.40 21.81 -3.31
CA PHE A 114 -14.92 21.20 -2.07
C PHE A 114 -13.87 20.12 -2.36
N PHE A 115 -14.13 19.25 -3.35
CA PHE A 115 -13.21 18.19 -3.71
C PHE A 115 -11.88 18.73 -4.26
N LEU A 116 -11.92 19.74 -5.13
CA LEU A 116 -10.73 20.42 -5.65
C LEU A 116 -9.95 21.13 -4.54
N SER A 117 -10.65 21.74 -3.57
CA SER A 117 -10.02 22.37 -2.41
C SER A 117 -9.22 21.33 -1.59
N ARG A 118 -9.83 20.17 -1.30
CA ARG A 118 -9.17 19.11 -0.54
C ARG A 118 -7.98 18.52 -1.29
N ILE A 119 -8.11 18.24 -2.59
CA ILE A 119 -6.99 17.77 -3.43
C ILE A 119 -5.83 18.76 -3.39
N ARG A 120 -6.09 20.06 -3.53
CA ARG A 120 -5.03 21.08 -3.46
C ARG A 120 -4.37 21.15 -2.09
N SER A 121 -5.12 20.96 -1.00
CA SER A 121 -4.56 20.89 0.35
C SER A 121 -3.58 19.74 0.46
N VAL A 122 -4.02 18.53 0.09
CA VAL A 122 -3.21 17.32 0.14
C VAL A 122 -1.99 17.43 -0.78
N GLN A 123 -2.14 17.99 -1.98
CA GLN A 123 -1.00 18.25 -2.88
C GLN A 123 0.04 19.19 -2.27
N ARG A 124 -0.37 20.21 -1.51
CA ARG A 124 0.58 21.10 -0.83
C ARG A 124 1.34 20.37 0.26
N GLU A 125 0.64 19.57 1.05
CA GLU A 125 1.25 18.77 2.12
C GLU A 125 2.21 17.72 1.52
N SER A 126 1.84 17.06 0.42
CA SER A 126 2.70 16.08 -0.26
C SER A 126 3.95 16.72 -0.86
N ILE A 127 3.86 17.92 -1.44
CA ILE A 127 5.03 18.68 -1.92
C ILE A 127 6.00 18.98 -0.77
N VAL A 128 5.48 19.32 0.41
CA VAL A 128 6.33 19.57 1.61
C VAL A 128 7.03 18.29 2.05
N ILE A 129 6.33 17.16 2.03
CA ILE A 129 6.90 15.83 2.34
C ILE A 129 8.02 15.47 1.36
N VAL A 130 7.80 15.63 0.06
CA VAL A 130 8.82 15.35 -0.97
C VAL A 130 10.04 16.28 -0.82
N LYS A 131 9.84 17.56 -0.49
CA LYS A 131 10.96 18.47 -0.23
C LYS A 131 11.72 18.12 1.04
N LYS A 132 11.02 17.71 2.10
CA LYS A 132 11.64 17.23 3.33
C LYS A 132 12.46 15.97 3.06
N PHE A 133 11.95 15.08 2.22
CA PHE A 133 12.64 13.88 1.77
C PHE A 133 13.96 14.19 1.05
N GLU A 134 13.96 15.13 0.09
CA GLU A 134 15.19 15.56 -0.59
C GLU A 134 16.24 16.09 0.41
N LEU A 135 15.81 16.88 1.39
CA LEU A 135 16.69 17.45 2.42
C LEU A 135 17.25 16.40 3.38
N GLU A 136 16.42 15.45 3.83
CA GLU A 136 16.86 14.38 4.73
C GLU A 136 17.90 13.48 4.06
N ILE A 137 17.69 13.09 2.80
CA ILE A 137 18.69 12.34 2.04
C ILE A 137 20.00 13.12 1.92
N LEU A 138 19.95 14.40 1.56
CA LEU A 138 21.14 15.24 1.43
C LEU A 138 21.91 15.36 2.76
N THR A 139 21.19 15.43 3.88
CA THR A 139 21.80 15.49 5.22
C THR A 139 22.47 14.16 5.59
N TYR A 140 21.80 13.02 5.36
CA TYR A 140 22.39 11.70 5.61
C TYR A 140 23.62 11.42 4.73
N VAL A 141 23.59 11.86 3.47
CA VAL A 141 24.76 11.79 2.57
C VAL A 141 25.93 12.59 3.15
N HIS A 142 25.68 13.79 3.66
CA HIS A 142 26.72 14.66 4.20
C HIS A 142 27.35 14.15 5.51
N VAL A 143 26.55 13.55 6.40
CA VAL A 143 27.04 12.95 7.66
C VAL A 143 27.94 11.74 7.39
N LEU A 144 27.65 10.97 6.35
CA LEU A 144 28.40 9.76 5.98
C LEU A 144 29.63 10.03 5.10
N ASP A 145 29.88 11.28 4.70
CA ASP A 145 31.11 11.68 4.00
C ASP A 145 32.26 12.03 4.98
N HIS A 146 32.04 11.85 6.30
CA HIS A 146 33.13 11.86 7.28
C HIS A 146 33.95 10.56 7.18
N PRO A 147 35.29 10.65 7.06
CA PRO A 147 36.14 9.48 6.85
C PRO A 147 36.35 8.73 8.17
N GLU A 148 35.41 7.89 8.57
CA GLU A 148 35.65 6.89 9.61
C GLU A 148 36.35 5.66 9.01
N SER A 149 37.67 5.73 9.12
CA SER A 149 38.62 4.64 9.39
C SER A 149 38.16 3.19 9.24
N GLU A 150 38.89 2.46 8.37
CA GLU A 150 39.62 1.22 8.70
C GLU A 150 39.02 0.22 9.72
N LYS A 151 38.91 -1.04 9.27
CA LYS A 151 39.00 -2.32 10.02
C LYS A 151 37.70 -2.89 10.64
N HIS A 152 37.17 -3.98 10.06
CA HIS A 152 37.47 -5.37 10.43
C HIS A 152 36.41 -6.35 9.87
N ASN A 153 36.90 -7.57 9.60
CA ASN A 153 36.21 -8.83 9.30
C ASN A 153 34.86 -9.01 10.01
N LEU A 154 33.90 -9.70 9.38
CA LEU A 154 32.84 -10.61 9.91
C LEU A 154 31.85 -10.85 8.73
N GLY A 155 31.46 -12.05 8.29
CA GLY A 155 31.00 -13.23 9.01
C GLY A 155 29.52 -13.45 8.65
N ILE A 156 29.24 -14.30 7.65
CA ILE A 156 27.87 -14.57 7.15
C ILE A 156 27.06 -15.32 8.23
N MET A 157 25.85 -14.84 8.55
CA MET A 157 24.87 -15.56 9.36
C MET A 157 23.55 -15.61 8.58
N SER A 158 23.08 -16.81 8.19
CA SER A 158 21.72 -16.97 7.69
C SER A 158 20.78 -17.20 8.87
N VAL A 159 19.67 -16.47 8.92
CA VAL A 159 18.59 -16.73 9.87
C VAL A 159 17.40 -17.23 9.06
N CYS A 160 17.16 -18.55 9.10
CA CYS A 160 15.89 -19.12 8.69
C CYS A 160 14.88 -18.94 9.83
N LEU A 161 13.92 -18.02 9.68
CA LEU A 161 12.72 -18.03 10.51
C LEU A 161 11.77 -19.10 9.97
N SER A 162 11.88 -20.32 10.52
CA SER A 162 10.82 -21.32 10.42
C SER A 162 9.83 -21.03 11.54
N THR A 163 8.69 -20.43 11.19
CA THR A 163 7.53 -20.41 12.08
C THR A 163 6.89 -21.80 12.04
N ARG A 164 6.99 -22.54 13.15
CA ARG A 164 6.20 -23.74 13.41
C ARG A 164 4.73 -23.38 13.64
#